data_AF-A0A4Q8QDK7-F1
#
_entry.id   AF-A0A4Q8QDK7-F1
#
_cell.length_a   1.000
_cell.length_b   1.000
_cell.length_c   1.000
_cell.angle_alpha   90.00
_cell.angle_beta   90.00
_cell.angle_gamma   90.00
#
_symmetry.space_group_name_H-M   'P 1'
#
loop_
_entity.id
_entity.type
_entity.pdbx_description
1 polymer ?
#
loop_
_entity_poly.entity_id
_entity_poly.type
_entity_poly.pdbx_seq_one_letter_code
_entity_poly.pdbx_strand_id
1 'polypeptide(L)'
;MAKFIARCIFFGFVFFLCFELLVRAFHLHNQRPIRYLDEQDVEKWVPHQEGYSVVGNRRQNVGHYRINSFGFNSVYDSYRPKESEKSVALIGDSFIEGFHQDFDNSLGQKIEGKLKSNSKVFEFGYAGYDFADQLHLIHSYSVLFDDMDQVLIYMRFIDDLERSEYEVSSRLSLDTPISRLAKHFKSIVYLKDIGLLDPVTHAISKLGNLRAKNRVSDSTEETESDITFARIQNFKDLVDFYDYDKSKNVLLVDYRLCPSEFLDFLKENEFKTIDFGESLARSKSPTDLIYDQHWNDHGRELIAKEIANYLNNFD
;
A
#
# COMPACT_ATOMS: atom_id res chain seq x y z
N MET A 1 1.63 -28.41 45.40
CA MET A 1 1.74 -27.17 44.60
C MET A 1 2.72 -27.31 43.44
N ALA A 2 3.99 -27.67 43.66
CA ALA A 2 4.98 -27.82 42.58
C ALA A 2 4.58 -28.79 41.45
N LYS A 3 4.04 -29.97 41.79
CA LYS A 3 3.54 -30.94 40.79
C LYS A 3 2.37 -30.41 39.96
N PHE A 4 1.54 -29.54 40.54
CA PHE A 4 0.42 -28.91 39.84
C PHE A 4 0.93 -27.86 38.86
N ILE A 5 1.82 -26.96 39.32
CA ILE A 5 2.47 -25.95 38.47
C ILE A 5 3.21 -26.61 37.30
N ALA A 6 3.98 -27.66 37.57
CA ALA A 6 4.70 -28.40 36.52
C ALA A 6 3.75 -29.00 35.47
N ARG A 7 2.61 -29.56 35.89
CA ARG A 7 1.58 -30.05 34.96
C ARG A 7 0.97 -28.92 34.15
N CYS A 8 0.66 -27.78 34.75
CA CYS A 8 0.14 -26.61 34.03
C CYS A 8 1.12 -26.10 32.97
N ILE A 9 2.42 -26.00 33.30
CA ILE A 9 3.46 -25.61 32.34
C ILE A 9 3.55 -26.62 31.21
N PHE A 10 3.57 -27.92 31.53
CA PHE A 10 3.63 -28.98 30.51
C PHE A 10 2.42 -28.94 29.57
N PHE A 11 1.20 -28.89 30.11
CA PHE A 11 -0.01 -28.81 29.27
C PHE A 11 -0.07 -27.52 28.47
N GLY A 12 0.36 -26.38 29.03
CA GLY A 12 0.47 -25.12 28.30
C GLY A 12 1.45 -25.18 27.13
N PHE A 13 2.60 -25.82 27.33
CA PHE A 13 3.59 -26.04 26.28
C PHE A 13 3.05 -26.97 25.17
N VAL A 14 2.43 -28.09 25.53
CA VAL A 14 1.80 -29.01 24.57
C VAL A 14 0.69 -28.31 23.79
N PHE A 15 -0.16 -27.54 24.47
CA PHE A 15 -1.20 -26.74 23.84
C PHE A 15 -0.63 -25.74 22.84
N PHE A 16 0.44 -25.01 23.21
CA PHE A 16 1.12 -24.08 22.32
C PHE A 16 1.67 -24.77 21.07
N LEU A 17 2.30 -25.94 21.21
CA LEU A 17 2.79 -26.71 20.07
C LEU A 17 1.65 -27.17 19.14
N CYS A 18 0.56 -27.70 19.71
CA CYS A 18 -0.61 -28.07 18.92
C CYS A 18 -1.19 -26.86 18.18
N PHE A 19 -1.27 -25.70 18.84
CA PHE A 19 -1.77 -24.48 18.23
C PHE A 19 -0.85 -23.96 17.11
N GLU A 20 0.46 -23.95 17.31
CA GLU A 20 1.46 -23.61 16.28
C GLU A 20 1.33 -24.54 15.06
N LEU A 21 1.15 -25.85 15.27
CA LEU A 21 0.94 -26.82 14.19
C LEU A 21 -0.36 -26.53 13.42
N LEU A 22 -1.46 -26.25 14.11
CA LEU A 22 -2.72 -25.89 13.47
C LEU A 22 -2.59 -24.60 12.64
N VAL A 23 -1.99 -23.55 13.20
CA VAL A 23 -1.78 -22.26 12.51
C VAL A 23 -0.93 -22.43 11.25
N ARG A 24 0.06 -23.31 11.27
CA ARG A 24 0.89 -23.63 10.08
C ARG A 24 0.14 -24.48 9.08
N ALA A 25 -0.46 -25.59 9.51
CA ALA A 25 -1.18 -26.51 8.62
C ALA A 25 -2.30 -25.80 7.86
N PHE A 26 -3.04 -24.93 8.54
CA PHE A 26 -4.11 -24.15 7.94
C PHE A 26 -3.66 -22.82 7.35
N HIS A 27 -2.36 -22.46 7.38
CA HIS A 27 -1.84 -21.18 6.87
C HIS A 27 -2.54 -19.94 7.42
N LEU A 28 -2.88 -19.94 8.73
CA LEU A 28 -3.65 -18.87 9.37
C LEU A 28 -2.85 -17.59 9.65
N HIS A 29 -1.61 -17.50 9.20
CA HIS A 29 -0.69 -16.41 9.55
C HIS A 29 -0.30 -15.60 8.32
N ASN A 30 -0.13 -14.29 8.48
CA ASN A 30 0.38 -13.45 7.41
C ASN A 30 1.90 -13.65 7.22
N GLN A 31 2.35 -13.79 5.97
CA GLN A 31 3.76 -13.88 5.60
C GLN A 31 4.23 -12.57 4.98
N ARG A 32 4.30 -11.49 5.76
CA ARG A 32 4.74 -10.20 5.20
C ARG A 32 6.20 -10.27 4.69
N PRO A 33 6.49 -9.73 3.49
CA PRO A 33 7.85 -9.67 2.98
C PRO A 33 8.75 -8.79 3.86
N ILE A 34 10.05 -8.95 3.71
CA ILE A 34 11.07 -8.13 4.37
C ILE A 34 11.23 -6.82 3.59
N ARG A 35 11.28 -5.71 4.30
CA ARG A 35 11.49 -4.35 3.77
C ARG A 35 12.96 -3.97 3.82
N TYR A 36 13.38 -3.07 2.95
CA TYR A 36 14.67 -2.40 3.02
C TYR A 36 14.56 -0.99 2.42
N LEU A 37 15.52 -0.14 2.80
CA LEU A 37 15.79 1.12 2.12
C LEU A 37 16.92 0.84 1.13
N ASP A 38 16.74 1.25 -0.13
CA ASP A 38 17.82 1.15 -1.11
C ASP A 38 18.78 2.34 -1.05
N GLU A 39 19.73 2.39 -2.00
CA GLU A 39 20.75 3.43 -2.07
C GLU A 39 20.22 4.80 -2.52
N GLN A 40 18.98 4.85 -3.03
CA GLN A 40 18.27 6.05 -3.46
C GLN A 40 17.29 6.53 -2.39
N ASP A 41 17.39 5.99 -1.17
CA ASP A 41 16.44 6.22 -0.08
C ASP A 41 14.99 5.84 -0.46
N VAL A 42 14.78 4.87 -1.36
CA VAL A 42 13.44 4.38 -1.70
C VAL A 42 13.14 3.12 -0.90
N GLU A 43 11.98 3.10 -0.22
CA GLU A 43 11.54 1.94 0.56
C GLU A 43 10.95 0.86 -0.35
N LYS A 44 11.53 -0.34 -0.33
CA LYS A 44 11.09 -1.45 -1.19
C LYS A 44 11.07 -2.77 -0.43
N TRP A 45 10.50 -3.79 -1.04
CA TRP A 45 10.59 -5.16 -0.54
C TRP A 45 11.88 -5.82 -1.02
N VAL A 46 12.55 -6.58 -0.16
CA VAL A 46 13.74 -7.35 -0.55
C VAL A 46 13.39 -8.23 -1.76
N PRO A 47 14.16 -8.17 -2.86
CA PRO A 47 13.85 -8.90 -4.09
C PRO A 47 13.68 -10.41 -3.93
N HIS A 48 12.93 -11.02 -4.84
CA HIS A 48 12.77 -12.47 -5.00
C HIS A 48 12.13 -13.19 -3.80
N GLN A 49 11.31 -12.48 -3.03
CA GLN A 49 10.47 -13.07 -1.99
C GLN A 49 9.12 -13.49 -2.58
N GLU A 50 8.57 -14.60 -2.09
CA GLU A 50 7.22 -15.08 -2.40
C GLU A 50 6.53 -15.57 -1.14
N GLY A 51 5.20 -15.54 -1.13
CA GLY A 51 4.42 -16.01 0.00
C GLY A 51 2.97 -15.57 -0.06
N TYR A 52 2.27 -15.78 1.06
CA TYR A 52 0.86 -15.43 1.16
C TYR A 52 0.64 -14.30 2.15
N SER A 53 0.03 -13.21 1.69
CA SER A 53 -0.58 -12.23 2.56
C SER A 53 -1.95 -12.74 2.99
N VAL A 54 -2.17 -12.78 4.29
CA VAL A 54 -3.40 -13.27 4.90
C VAL A 54 -3.99 -12.15 5.73
N VAL A 55 -5.26 -11.83 5.46
CA VAL A 55 -6.00 -10.79 6.17
C VAL A 55 -7.32 -11.33 6.70
N GLY A 56 -7.68 -10.83 7.88
CA GLY A 56 -8.93 -11.16 8.55
C GLY A 56 -8.88 -12.48 9.33
N ASN A 57 -9.87 -12.66 10.19
CA ASN A 57 -9.97 -13.82 11.05
C ASN A 57 -10.20 -15.09 10.20
N ARG A 58 -9.44 -16.16 10.44
CA ARG A 58 -9.56 -17.43 9.71
C ARG A 58 -9.29 -17.34 8.20
N ARG A 59 -8.36 -16.48 7.75
CA ARG A 59 -7.98 -16.33 6.33
C ARG A 59 -9.14 -15.88 5.43
N GLN A 60 -9.84 -14.84 5.86
CA GLN A 60 -10.95 -14.29 5.08
C GLN A 60 -10.51 -13.81 3.70
N ASN A 61 -9.31 -13.25 3.61
CA ASN A 61 -8.68 -12.94 2.35
C ASN A 61 -7.25 -13.47 2.31
N VAL A 62 -6.86 -14.02 1.17
CA VAL A 62 -5.52 -14.55 0.93
C VAL A 62 -5.08 -14.09 -0.46
N GLY A 63 -3.93 -13.44 -0.53
CA GLY A 63 -3.29 -13.07 -1.79
C GLY A 63 -1.88 -13.66 -1.85
N HIS A 64 -1.59 -14.40 -2.91
CA HIS A 64 -0.25 -14.83 -3.25
C HIS A 64 0.53 -13.65 -3.82
N TYR A 65 1.65 -13.29 -3.20
CA TYR A 65 2.52 -12.23 -3.68
C TYR A 65 3.84 -12.79 -4.21
N ARG A 66 4.44 -12.04 -5.13
CA ARG A 66 5.79 -12.31 -5.65
C ARG A 66 6.53 -10.99 -5.87
N ILE A 67 7.59 -10.80 -5.10
CA ILE A 67 8.45 -9.63 -5.17
C ILE A 67 9.48 -9.81 -6.28
N ASN A 68 9.48 -8.91 -7.24
CA ASN A 68 10.39 -8.95 -8.38
C ASN A 68 11.81 -8.45 -8.05
N SER A 69 12.69 -8.42 -9.05
CA SER A 69 14.07 -7.92 -8.89
C SER A 69 14.14 -6.43 -8.49
N PHE A 70 13.10 -5.65 -8.80
CA PHE A 70 13.04 -4.22 -8.48
C PHE A 70 12.50 -3.95 -7.07
N GLY A 71 11.83 -4.93 -6.44
CA GLY A 71 11.32 -4.85 -5.07
C GLY A 71 9.82 -4.60 -4.93
N PHE A 72 9.03 -4.93 -5.95
CA PHE A 72 7.56 -4.75 -5.95
C PHE A 72 6.81 -6.05 -6.28
N ASN A 73 5.56 -6.13 -5.84
CA ASN A 73 4.67 -7.25 -6.13
C ASN A 73 4.27 -7.25 -7.61
N SER A 74 4.67 -8.27 -8.39
CA SER A 74 4.46 -8.22 -9.83
C SER A 74 4.56 -9.59 -10.53
N VAL A 75 3.87 -9.73 -11.66
CA VAL A 75 4.08 -10.81 -12.65
C VAL A 75 5.37 -10.66 -13.46
N TYR A 76 5.97 -9.47 -13.48
CA TYR A 76 7.22 -9.21 -14.17
C TYR A 76 8.41 -9.33 -13.23
N ASP A 77 9.42 -10.14 -13.61
CA ASP A 77 10.64 -10.29 -12.81
C ASP A 77 11.53 -9.05 -12.86
N SER A 78 11.53 -8.31 -13.97
CA SER A 78 12.25 -7.04 -14.12
C SER A 78 11.42 -6.04 -14.92
N TYR A 79 11.52 -4.76 -14.57
CA TYR A 79 10.89 -3.67 -15.31
C TYR A 79 11.81 -3.20 -16.43
N ARG A 80 11.44 -3.56 -17.65
CA ARG A 80 12.16 -3.23 -18.88
C ARG A 80 11.14 -2.83 -19.93
N PRO A 81 10.76 -1.55 -19.99
CA PRO A 81 9.99 -1.00 -21.10
C PRO A 81 10.66 -1.34 -22.43
N LYS A 82 9.87 -1.53 -23.48
CA LYS A 82 10.37 -1.81 -24.83
C LYS A 82 9.71 -0.85 -25.78
N GLU A 83 10.47 -0.29 -26.72
CA GLU A 83 9.93 0.60 -27.76
C GLU A 83 8.81 -0.03 -28.60
N SER A 84 8.74 -1.36 -28.68
CA SER A 84 7.72 -2.10 -29.43
C SER A 84 6.39 -2.30 -28.69
N GLU A 85 6.28 -1.89 -27.43
CA GLU A 85 5.14 -2.17 -26.54
C GLU A 85 4.80 -0.92 -25.73
N LYS A 86 3.52 -0.58 -25.62
CA LYS A 86 3.11 0.57 -24.78
C LYS A 86 3.37 0.23 -23.31
N SER A 87 4.24 0.98 -22.65
CA SER A 87 4.69 0.72 -21.28
C SER A 87 4.07 1.74 -20.33
N VAL A 88 3.30 1.26 -19.36
CA VAL A 88 2.58 2.08 -18.38
C VAL A 88 3.10 1.75 -16.99
N ALA A 89 3.48 2.75 -16.21
CA ALA A 89 3.72 2.58 -14.78
C ALA A 89 2.43 2.84 -14.01
N LEU A 90 2.13 2.01 -13.02
CA LEU A 90 1.06 2.19 -12.06
C LEU A 90 1.66 2.27 -10.66
N ILE A 91 1.69 3.47 -10.09
CA ILE A 91 2.36 3.79 -8.84
C ILE A 91 1.31 4.04 -7.77
N GLY A 92 1.56 3.60 -6.55
CA GLY A 92 0.68 3.91 -5.43
C GLY A 92 1.05 3.24 -4.14
N ASP A 93 0.08 3.19 -3.25
CA ASP A 93 0.22 2.65 -1.91
C ASP A 93 -0.20 1.16 -1.86
N SER A 94 -0.74 0.74 -0.71
CA SER A 94 -1.34 -0.56 -0.48
C SER A 94 -2.45 -0.97 -1.48
N PHE A 95 -3.17 -0.02 -2.07
CA PHE A 95 -4.19 -0.32 -3.08
C PHE A 95 -3.58 -0.83 -4.38
N ILE A 96 -2.45 -0.27 -4.79
CA ILE A 96 -1.68 -0.71 -5.96
C ILE A 96 -0.80 -1.92 -5.62
N GLU A 97 -0.19 -1.98 -4.43
CA GLU A 97 0.65 -3.11 -4.00
C GLU A 97 -0.07 -4.45 -4.12
N GLY A 98 -1.36 -4.45 -3.74
CA GLY A 98 -2.26 -5.52 -4.12
C GLY A 98 -2.02 -6.84 -3.41
N PHE A 99 -1.41 -6.87 -2.21
CA PHE A 99 -1.30 -8.08 -1.38
C PHE A 99 -2.63 -8.73 -1.00
N HIS A 100 -3.75 -8.06 -1.28
CA HIS A 100 -5.11 -8.57 -1.11
C HIS A 100 -5.60 -9.41 -2.30
N GLN A 101 -4.78 -9.58 -3.34
CA GLN A 101 -5.11 -10.29 -4.56
C GLN A 101 -3.90 -11.12 -4.99
N ASP A 102 -4.12 -12.26 -5.63
CA ASP A 102 -3.02 -12.99 -6.27
C ASP A 102 -2.34 -12.11 -7.32
N PHE A 103 -1.01 -12.09 -7.31
CA PHE A 103 -0.22 -11.18 -8.15
C PHE A 103 -0.46 -11.38 -9.66
N ASP A 104 -0.92 -12.56 -10.09
CA ASP A 104 -1.29 -12.89 -11.46
C ASP A 104 -2.72 -12.47 -11.85
N ASN A 105 -3.50 -11.98 -10.90
CA ASN A 105 -4.79 -11.31 -11.10
C ASN A 105 -4.76 -9.87 -10.51
N SER A 106 -3.59 -9.23 -10.53
CA SER A 106 -3.38 -7.87 -10.03
C SER A 106 -4.16 -6.81 -10.83
N LEU A 107 -4.13 -5.56 -10.34
CA LEU A 107 -4.79 -4.46 -11.04
C LEU A 107 -4.12 -4.22 -12.40
N GLY A 108 -2.79 -4.27 -12.46
CA GLY A 108 -2.01 -4.18 -13.69
C GLY A 108 -2.43 -5.26 -14.71
N GLN A 109 -2.55 -6.51 -14.29
CA GLN A 109 -2.99 -7.60 -15.17
C GLN A 109 -4.42 -7.43 -15.69
N LYS A 110 -5.33 -6.91 -14.85
CA LYS A 110 -6.69 -6.58 -15.27
C LYS A 110 -6.73 -5.42 -16.27
N ILE A 111 -5.85 -4.44 -16.14
CA ILE A 111 -5.73 -3.33 -17.10
C ILE A 111 -5.19 -3.87 -18.43
N GLU A 112 -4.08 -4.61 -18.41
CA GLU A 112 -3.47 -5.21 -19.62
C GLU A 112 -4.47 -6.02 -20.42
N GLY A 113 -5.27 -6.87 -19.76
CA GLY A 113 -6.31 -7.67 -20.40
C GLY A 113 -7.44 -6.87 -21.07
N LYS A 114 -7.50 -5.55 -20.87
CA LYS A 114 -8.49 -4.62 -21.44
C LYS A 114 -7.92 -3.64 -22.45
N LEU A 115 -6.60 -3.59 -22.61
CA LEU A 115 -5.95 -2.72 -23.59
C LEU A 115 -6.05 -3.34 -24.98
N LYS A 116 -6.32 -2.50 -25.99
CA LYS A 116 -6.43 -2.93 -27.40
C LYS A 116 -5.07 -3.17 -28.05
N SER A 117 -4.04 -2.48 -27.56
CA SER A 117 -2.67 -2.53 -28.04
C SER A 117 -1.81 -3.46 -27.17
N ASN A 118 -0.70 -3.94 -27.73
CA ASN A 118 0.29 -4.70 -26.97
C ASN A 118 0.94 -3.78 -25.92
N SER A 119 0.44 -3.87 -24.69
CA SER A 119 0.80 -2.97 -23.60
C SER A 119 1.24 -3.74 -22.37
N LYS A 120 2.12 -3.15 -21.57
CA LYS A 120 2.54 -3.66 -20.26
C LYS A 120 2.28 -2.62 -19.18
N VAL A 121 1.78 -3.08 -18.05
CA VAL A 121 1.50 -2.29 -16.86
C VAL A 121 2.40 -2.77 -15.74
N PHE A 122 3.38 -1.94 -15.37
CA PHE A 122 4.33 -2.22 -14.30
C PHE A 122 3.82 -1.60 -13.00
N GLU A 123 3.61 -2.42 -11.96
CA GLU A 123 3.05 -1.99 -10.68
C GLU A 123 4.16 -1.61 -9.69
N PHE A 124 4.14 -0.36 -9.23
CA PHE A 124 5.05 0.18 -8.22
C PHE A 124 4.28 0.54 -6.95
N GLY A 125 3.53 -0.43 -6.44
CA GLY A 125 2.74 -0.28 -5.23
C GLY A 125 3.52 -0.65 -3.97
N TYR A 126 3.50 0.21 -2.95
CA TYR A 126 4.09 -0.10 -1.66
C TYR A 126 3.23 0.42 -0.50
N ALA A 127 2.84 -0.46 0.42
CA ALA A 127 1.98 -0.07 1.53
C ALA A 127 2.59 1.02 2.42
N GLY A 128 1.92 2.17 2.45
CA GLY A 128 2.33 3.36 3.22
C GLY A 128 2.91 4.48 2.37
N TYR A 129 3.06 4.31 1.05
CA TYR A 129 3.42 5.42 0.18
C TYR A 129 2.33 6.49 0.18
N ASP A 130 2.75 7.73 0.39
CA ASP A 130 1.97 8.93 0.09
C ASP A 130 2.46 9.59 -1.22
N PHE A 131 1.94 10.76 -1.57
CA PHE A 131 2.28 11.41 -2.84
C PHE A 131 3.76 11.81 -2.90
N ALA A 132 4.38 12.18 -1.76
CA ALA A 132 5.80 12.51 -1.69
C ALA A 132 6.68 11.27 -1.94
N ASP A 133 6.34 10.11 -1.36
CA ASP A 133 7.03 8.84 -1.62
C ASP A 133 6.95 8.45 -3.11
N GLN A 134 5.77 8.63 -3.71
CA GLN A 134 5.53 8.27 -5.11
C GLN A 134 6.31 9.16 -6.09
N LEU A 135 6.38 10.47 -5.84
CA LEU A 135 7.19 11.38 -6.66
C LEU A 135 8.70 11.17 -6.43
N HIS A 136 9.13 10.90 -5.20
CA HIS A 136 10.52 10.55 -4.91
C HIS A 136 10.94 9.27 -5.65
N LEU A 137 10.08 8.27 -5.72
CA LEU A 137 10.31 7.06 -6.54
C LEU A 137 10.50 7.42 -8.02
N ILE A 138 9.60 8.22 -8.60
CA ILE A 138 9.69 8.62 -10.02
C ILE A 138 11.02 9.34 -10.28
N HIS A 139 11.33 10.32 -9.43
CA HIS A 139 12.54 11.14 -9.56
C HIS A 139 13.82 10.30 -9.41
N SER A 140 13.89 9.45 -8.39
CA SER A 140 15.06 8.61 -8.08
C SER A 140 15.38 7.61 -9.20
N TYR A 141 14.36 7.23 -9.98
CA TYR A 141 14.48 6.29 -11.09
C TYR A 141 14.04 6.91 -12.42
N SER A 142 14.33 8.20 -12.63
CA SER A 142 13.90 8.97 -13.79
C SER A 142 14.13 8.25 -15.12
N VAL A 143 15.31 7.65 -15.34
CA VAL A 143 15.61 6.88 -16.56
C VAL A 143 14.57 5.78 -16.85
N LEU A 144 14.11 5.06 -15.82
CA LEU A 144 13.10 4.00 -15.98
C LEU A 144 11.72 4.60 -16.33
N PHE A 145 11.34 5.70 -15.69
CA PHE A 145 10.05 6.36 -15.91
C PHE A 145 10.03 7.21 -17.20
N ASP A 146 11.19 7.66 -17.66
CA ASP A 146 11.40 8.32 -18.94
C ASP A 146 11.10 7.37 -20.10
N ASP A 147 11.43 6.09 -19.94
CA ASP A 147 11.12 5.02 -20.89
C ASP A 147 9.64 4.55 -20.85
N MET A 148 8.84 5.03 -19.90
CA MET A 148 7.39 4.73 -19.85
C MET A 148 6.62 5.71 -20.74
N ASP A 149 5.61 5.21 -21.44
CA ASP A 149 4.70 6.04 -22.22
C ASP A 149 3.78 6.87 -21.32
N GLN A 150 3.33 6.29 -20.21
CA GLN A 150 2.45 6.94 -19.21
C GLN A 150 2.78 6.47 -17.80
N VAL A 151 2.59 7.37 -16.83
CA VAL A 151 2.75 7.09 -15.40
C VAL A 151 1.45 7.43 -14.68
N LEU A 152 0.75 6.42 -14.20
CA LEU A 152 -0.48 6.55 -13.43
C LEU A 152 -0.14 6.57 -11.95
N ILE A 153 -0.48 7.65 -11.25
CA ILE A 153 -0.12 7.88 -9.85
C ILE A 153 -1.41 7.85 -9.02
N TYR A 154 -1.57 6.81 -8.21
CA TYR A 154 -2.69 6.70 -7.29
C TYR A 154 -2.53 7.68 -6.13
N MET A 155 -3.55 8.49 -5.89
CA MET A 155 -3.50 9.50 -4.83
C MET A 155 -4.86 9.65 -4.14
N ARG A 156 -4.83 9.65 -2.81
CA ARG A 156 -5.95 10.04 -1.95
C ARG A 156 -5.68 11.40 -1.33
N PHE A 157 -6.58 12.34 -1.59
CA PHE A 157 -6.48 13.70 -1.04
C PHE A 157 -6.40 13.72 0.50
N ILE A 158 -7.08 12.77 1.16
CA ILE A 158 -7.28 12.80 2.61
C ILE A 158 -6.00 12.49 3.39
N ASP A 159 -5.08 11.69 2.86
CA ASP A 159 -3.91 11.23 3.62
C ASP A 159 -2.61 11.17 2.82
N ASP A 160 -2.64 11.31 1.50
CA ASP A 160 -1.41 11.29 0.70
C ASP A 160 -0.75 12.69 0.56
N LEU A 161 -1.39 13.75 1.07
CA LEU A 161 -0.95 15.15 0.94
C LEU A 161 -0.65 15.82 2.29
N GLU A 162 -0.32 15.03 3.32
CA GLU A 162 -0.05 15.56 4.67
C GLU A 162 1.32 16.27 4.80
N ARG A 163 2.25 16.05 3.86
CA ARG A 163 3.59 16.66 3.85
C ARG A 163 3.94 17.23 2.47
N SER A 164 4.77 18.27 2.44
CA SER A 164 5.23 18.97 1.23
C SER A 164 6.58 18.49 0.70
N GLU A 165 7.26 17.60 1.42
CA GLU A 165 8.57 17.07 1.04
C GLU A 165 8.72 15.59 1.41
N TYR A 166 9.64 14.91 0.72
CA TYR A 166 9.97 13.53 1.04
C TYR A 166 10.87 13.46 2.27
N GLU A 167 10.52 12.54 3.17
CA GLU A 167 11.34 12.13 4.30
C GLU A 167 11.35 10.61 4.40
N VAL A 168 12.51 10.04 4.73
CA VAL A 168 12.65 8.60 4.96
C VAL A 168 11.73 8.17 6.09
N SER A 169 10.85 7.21 5.80
CA SER A 169 9.88 6.79 6.79
C SER A 169 10.55 6.07 7.96
N SER A 170 10.00 6.27 9.16
CA SER A 170 10.43 5.54 10.35
C SER A 170 9.99 4.07 10.36
N ARG A 171 9.26 3.58 9.34
CA ARG A 171 8.66 2.22 9.33
C ARG A 171 9.70 1.12 9.37
N LEU A 172 10.89 1.36 8.81
CA LEU A 172 12.00 0.40 8.88
C LEU A 172 12.50 0.17 10.31
N SER A 173 12.33 1.15 11.20
CA SER A 173 12.68 1.00 12.63
C SER A 173 11.83 -0.05 13.36
N LEU A 174 10.69 -0.46 12.78
CA LEU A 174 9.81 -1.50 13.33
C LEU A 174 10.38 -2.92 13.13
N ASP A 175 11.37 -3.11 12.26
CA ASP A 175 12.02 -4.41 12.02
C ASP A 175 13.18 -4.67 13.00
N THR A 176 12.83 -4.83 14.28
CA THR A 176 13.77 -5.15 15.37
C THR A 176 14.12 -6.65 15.44
N PRO A 177 15.24 -7.04 16.09
CA PRO A 177 15.56 -8.45 16.32
C PRO A 177 14.42 -9.24 17.01
N ILE A 178 13.66 -8.59 17.90
CA ILE A 178 12.52 -9.18 18.59
C ILE A 178 11.36 -9.42 17.60
N SER A 179 11.04 -8.45 16.74
CA SER A 179 9.98 -8.63 15.75
C SER A 179 10.35 -9.67 14.70
N ARG A 180 11.63 -9.77 14.31
CA ARG A 180 12.17 -10.87 13.49
C ARG A 180 12.01 -12.23 14.17
N LEU A 181 12.35 -12.32 15.47
CA LEU A 181 12.18 -13.56 16.22
C LEU A 181 10.70 -13.97 16.33
N ALA A 182 9.81 -13.01 16.58
CA ALA A 182 8.37 -13.25 16.66
C ALA A 182 7.79 -13.80 15.34
N LYS A 183 8.30 -13.35 14.18
CA LYS A 183 7.90 -13.86 12.85
C LYS A 183 8.19 -15.36 12.65
N HIS A 184 9.08 -15.96 13.45
CA HIS A 184 9.32 -17.41 13.42
C HIS A 184 8.21 -18.23 14.09
N PHE A 185 7.46 -17.65 15.04
CA PHE A 185 6.36 -18.30 15.74
C PHE A 185 5.02 -17.86 15.12
N LYS A 186 4.44 -18.70 14.26
CA LYS A 186 3.27 -18.32 13.45
C LYS A 186 2.03 -18.13 14.28
N SER A 187 1.91 -18.84 15.40
CA SER A 187 0.88 -18.60 16.41
C SER A 187 0.93 -17.17 16.95
N ILE A 188 2.10 -16.62 17.26
CA ILE A 188 2.24 -15.24 17.74
C ILE A 188 1.80 -14.24 16.66
N VAL A 189 2.22 -14.47 15.42
CA VAL A 189 1.80 -13.66 14.27
C VAL A 189 0.28 -13.69 14.12
N TYR A 190 -0.33 -14.89 14.12
CA TYR A 190 -1.78 -15.03 14.01
C TYR A 190 -2.54 -14.35 15.17
N LEU A 191 -2.09 -14.52 16.42
CA LEU A 191 -2.70 -13.88 17.58
C LEU A 191 -2.63 -12.35 17.51
N LYS A 192 -1.55 -11.80 16.96
CA LYS A 192 -1.42 -10.37 16.67
C LYS A 192 -2.37 -9.95 15.57
N ASP A 193 -2.42 -10.69 14.46
CA ASP A 193 -3.22 -10.33 13.27
C ASP A 193 -4.74 -10.34 13.57
N ILE A 194 -5.21 -11.17 14.51
CA ILE A 194 -6.63 -11.16 14.95
C ILE A 194 -6.93 -10.20 16.11
N GLY A 195 -5.94 -9.41 16.54
CA GLY A 195 -6.10 -8.43 17.62
C GLY A 195 -6.19 -9.01 19.03
N LEU A 196 -5.91 -10.31 19.25
CA LEU A 196 -5.98 -10.91 20.59
C LEU A 196 -4.93 -10.33 21.54
N LEU A 197 -3.83 -9.81 20.99
CA LEU A 197 -2.74 -9.19 21.75
C LEU A 197 -2.93 -7.68 21.96
N ASP A 198 -3.93 -7.05 21.35
CA ASP A 198 -4.13 -5.59 21.37
C ASP A 198 -4.28 -5.02 22.80
N PRO A 199 -5.06 -5.63 23.71
CA PRO A 199 -5.16 -5.12 25.08
C PRO A 199 -3.82 -5.04 25.80
N VAL A 200 -2.93 -6.00 25.53
CA VAL A 200 -1.59 -6.07 26.12
C VAL A 200 -0.68 -5.02 25.50
N THR A 201 -0.66 -4.91 24.17
CA THR A 201 0.16 -3.91 23.47
C THR A 201 -0.25 -2.49 23.84
N HIS A 202 -1.55 -2.21 23.97
CA HIS A 202 -2.07 -0.93 24.43
C HIS A 202 -1.73 -0.61 25.89
N ALA A 203 -1.70 -1.61 26.78
CA ALA A 203 -1.28 -1.40 28.17
C ALA A 203 0.21 -1.04 28.27
N ILE A 204 1.07 -1.73 27.50
CA ILE A 204 2.52 -1.45 27.44
C ILE A 204 2.78 -0.06 26.84
N SER A 205 2.09 0.30 25.75
CA SER A 205 2.28 1.62 25.12
C SER A 205 1.83 2.77 26.02
N LYS A 206 0.74 2.61 26.79
CA LYS A 206 0.31 3.60 27.80
C LYS A 206 1.35 3.79 28.91
N LEU A 207 1.99 2.72 29.38
CA LEU A 207 3.09 2.79 30.36
C LEU A 207 4.32 3.53 29.81
N GLY A 208 4.65 3.33 28.52
CA GLY A 208 5.72 4.07 27.83
C GLY A 208 5.39 5.55 27.64
N ASN A 209 4.17 5.87 27.21
CA ASN A 209 3.72 7.24 26.94
C ASN A 209 3.55 8.07 28.22
N LEU A 210 3.25 7.46 29.37
CA LEU A 210 3.28 8.13 30.67
C LEU A 210 4.69 8.66 31.04
N ARG A 211 5.75 8.07 30.47
CA ARG A 211 7.13 8.51 30.66
C ARG A 211 7.55 9.61 29.66
N ALA A 212 6.87 9.69 28.51
CA ALA A 212 7.09 10.70 27.47
C ALA A 212 6.20 11.96 27.63
N LYS A 213 5.18 11.92 28.48
CA LYS A 213 4.16 12.97 28.66
C LYS A 213 4.62 14.30 29.28
N ASN A 214 5.93 14.54 29.38
CA ASN A 214 6.48 15.85 29.79
C ASN A 214 6.68 16.83 28.63
N ARG A 215 6.24 16.51 27.42
CA ARG A 215 6.22 17.44 26.28
C ARG A 215 5.00 17.20 25.40
N VAL A 216 3.90 17.89 25.67
CA VAL A 216 2.91 18.22 24.63
C VAL A 216 2.38 19.62 24.95
N SER A 217 2.60 20.52 23.98
CA SER A 217 2.09 21.88 23.92
C SER A 217 0.60 21.90 23.58
N ASP A 218 -0.07 22.98 23.96
CA ASP A 218 -1.42 23.33 23.49
C ASP A 218 -1.49 23.29 21.95
N SER A 219 -2.33 22.42 21.41
CA SER A 219 -2.72 22.44 19.99
C SER A 219 -4.06 23.14 19.87
N THR A 220 -4.08 24.29 19.21
CA THR A 220 -5.31 24.92 18.68
C THR A 220 -6.00 23.94 17.72
N GLU A 221 -7.33 23.83 17.80
CA GLU A 221 -8.13 23.05 16.84
C GLU A 221 -8.03 23.70 15.45
N GLU A 222 -7.35 23.04 14.51
CA GLU A 222 -7.34 23.43 13.10
C GLU A 222 -8.70 23.18 12.45
N THR A 223 -9.14 24.09 11.57
CA THR A 223 -10.41 23.90 10.85
C THR A 223 -10.23 23.01 9.62
N GLU A 224 -11.32 22.40 9.14
CA GLU A 224 -11.32 21.59 7.90
C GLU A 224 -10.84 22.38 6.67
N SER A 225 -11.10 23.69 6.66
CA SER A 225 -10.62 24.60 5.61
C SER A 225 -9.11 24.82 5.68
N ASP A 226 -8.53 24.93 6.88
CA ASP A 226 -7.08 25.06 7.05
C ASP A 226 -6.35 23.80 6.58
N ILE A 227 -6.87 22.62 6.93
CA ILE A 227 -6.34 21.32 6.49
C ILE A 227 -6.40 21.19 4.97
N THR A 228 -7.53 21.57 4.36
CA THR A 228 -7.71 21.54 2.90
C THR A 228 -6.70 22.45 2.21
N PHE A 229 -6.53 23.68 2.70
CA PHE A 229 -5.57 24.63 2.16
C PHE A 229 -4.13 24.10 2.28
N ALA A 230 -3.76 23.55 3.45
CA ALA A 230 -2.44 22.98 3.67
C ALA A 230 -2.13 21.82 2.70
N ARG A 231 -3.08 20.90 2.48
CA ARG A 231 -2.92 19.79 1.53
C ARG A 231 -2.77 20.24 0.09
N ILE A 232 -3.54 21.25 -0.33
CA ILE A 232 -3.39 21.85 -1.67
C ILE A 232 -2.02 22.51 -1.80
N GLN A 233 -1.52 23.17 -0.75
CA GLN A 233 -0.19 23.77 -0.76
C GLN A 233 0.91 22.69 -0.82
N ASN A 234 0.79 21.63 -0.02
CA ASN A 234 1.70 20.50 -0.06
C ASN A 234 1.75 19.84 -1.46
N PHE A 235 0.59 19.66 -2.11
CA PHE A 235 0.55 19.19 -3.49
C PHE A 235 1.36 20.11 -4.42
N LYS A 236 1.16 21.44 -4.33
CA LYS A 236 1.87 22.42 -5.15
C LYS A 236 3.38 22.37 -4.93
N ASP A 237 3.81 22.32 -3.67
CA ASP A 237 5.23 22.28 -3.31
C ASP A 237 5.88 21.00 -3.85
N LEU A 238 5.19 19.86 -3.73
CA LEU A 238 5.67 18.58 -4.24
C LEU A 238 5.79 18.55 -5.77
N VAL A 239 4.76 19.00 -6.50
CA VAL A 239 4.81 18.99 -7.97
C VAL A 239 5.83 19.97 -8.53
N ASP A 240 6.07 21.09 -7.84
CA ASP A 240 7.11 22.07 -8.21
C ASP A 240 8.51 21.51 -7.92
N PHE A 241 8.73 20.95 -6.72
CA PHE A 241 10.01 20.39 -6.30
C PHE A 241 10.49 19.25 -7.21
N TYR A 242 9.58 18.38 -7.63
CA TYR A 242 9.90 17.20 -8.45
C TYR A 242 9.79 17.42 -9.97
N ASP A 243 9.50 18.65 -10.43
CA ASP A 243 9.28 18.98 -11.85
C ASP A 243 8.25 18.03 -12.52
N TYR A 244 7.02 18.02 -11.98
CA TYR A 244 5.98 17.08 -12.39
C TYR A 244 5.69 17.15 -13.91
N ASP A 245 5.94 16.05 -14.62
CA ASP A 245 5.66 15.93 -16.05
C ASP A 245 4.15 15.74 -16.31
N LYS A 246 3.43 16.83 -16.56
CA LYS A 246 1.99 16.81 -16.91
C LYS A 246 1.69 16.12 -18.25
N SER A 247 2.69 15.94 -19.12
CA SER A 247 2.50 15.26 -20.40
C SER A 247 2.42 13.74 -20.22
N LYS A 248 3.17 13.19 -19.26
CA LYS A 248 3.26 11.75 -18.99
C LYS A 248 2.46 11.29 -17.77
N ASN A 249 2.38 12.11 -16.73
CA ASN A 249 1.81 11.72 -15.46
C ASN A 249 0.31 11.99 -15.40
N VAL A 250 -0.43 11.01 -14.89
CA VAL A 250 -1.89 11.07 -14.73
C VAL A 250 -2.26 10.66 -13.32
N LEU A 251 -3.05 11.49 -12.64
CA LEU A 251 -3.51 11.20 -11.28
C LEU A 251 -4.72 10.26 -11.32
N LEU A 252 -4.64 9.13 -10.62
CA LEU A 252 -5.75 8.22 -10.39
C LEU A 252 -6.38 8.55 -9.04
N VAL A 253 -7.57 9.16 -9.05
CA VAL A 253 -8.15 9.80 -7.87
C VAL A 253 -9.61 9.39 -7.68
N ASP A 254 -10.06 9.28 -6.43
CA ASP A 254 -11.48 9.18 -6.10
C ASP A 254 -12.04 10.59 -5.89
N TYR A 255 -12.79 11.11 -6.87
CA TYR A 255 -13.31 12.48 -6.79
C TYR A 255 -14.27 12.69 -5.62
N ARG A 256 -14.90 11.63 -5.12
CA ARG A 256 -15.83 11.70 -3.97
C ARG A 256 -15.11 12.05 -2.67
N LEU A 257 -13.79 11.85 -2.63
CA LEU A 257 -12.93 12.14 -1.48
C LEU A 257 -12.17 13.46 -1.62
N CYS A 258 -12.39 14.20 -2.70
CA CYS A 258 -11.68 15.44 -3.00
C CYS A 258 -12.60 16.65 -2.79
N PRO A 259 -12.11 17.73 -2.13
CA PRO A 259 -12.84 19.00 -2.10
C PRO A 259 -12.87 19.63 -3.50
N SER A 260 -13.94 20.38 -3.78
CA SER A 260 -14.14 21.08 -5.05
C SER A 260 -12.95 21.95 -5.45
N GLU A 261 -12.37 22.64 -4.48
CA GLU A 261 -11.25 23.56 -4.62
C GLU A 261 -10.00 22.87 -5.18
N PHE A 262 -9.78 21.62 -4.76
CA PHE A 262 -8.66 20.83 -5.28
C PHE A 262 -8.95 20.33 -6.71
N LEU A 263 -10.16 19.87 -6.98
CA LEU A 263 -10.56 19.43 -8.33
C LEU A 263 -10.53 20.59 -9.33
N ASP A 264 -10.99 21.77 -8.93
CA ASP A 264 -10.92 22.99 -9.72
C ASP A 264 -9.46 23.39 -9.97
N PHE A 265 -8.61 23.35 -8.93
CA PHE A 265 -7.18 23.59 -9.08
C PHE A 265 -6.52 22.63 -10.10
N LEU A 266 -6.78 21.32 -10.02
CA LEU A 266 -6.25 20.34 -10.96
C LEU A 266 -6.66 20.67 -12.40
N LYS A 267 -7.93 21.01 -12.59
CA LYS A 267 -8.51 21.35 -13.90
C LYS A 267 -7.94 22.65 -14.47
N GLU A 268 -7.90 23.72 -13.68
CA GLU A 268 -7.38 25.04 -14.07
C GLU A 268 -5.90 24.99 -14.44
N ASN A 269 -5.15 24.06 -13.84
CA ASN A 269 -3.72 23.88 -14.07
C ASN A 269 -3.41 22.70 -15.01
N GLU A 270 -4.41 22.18 -15.72
CA GLU A 270 -4.27 21.17 -16.78
C GLU A 270 -3.61 19.86 -16.31
N PHE A 271 -3.83 19.46 -15.04
CA PHE A 271 -3.44 18.14 -14.57
C PHE A 271 -4.37 17.07 -15.16
N LYS A 272 -3.78 16.02 -15.72
CA LYS A 272 -4.52 14.86 -16.22
C LYS A 272 -4.97 14.00 -15.04
N THR A 273 -6.24 13.60 -15.05
CA THR A 273 -6.85 12.82 -13.98
C THR A 273 -7.73 11.70 -14.55
N ILE A 274 -7.88 10.63 -13.77
CA ILE A 274 -8.86 9.56 -13.97
C ILE A 274 -9.67 9.46 -12.67
N ASP A 275 -10.97 9.77 -12.74
CA ASP A 275 -11.89 9.51 -11.63
C ASP A 275 -12.37 8.06 -11.69
N PHE A 276 -12.09 7.30 -10.63
CA PHE A 276 -12.64 5.96 -10.46
C PHE A 276 -13.78 5.91 -9.42
N GLY A 277 -13.98 6.99 -8.66
CA GLY A 277 -14.91 7.08 -7.55
C GLY A 277 -16.37 6.85 -7.96
N GLU A 278 -16.81 7.50 -9.04
CA GLU A 278 -18.17 7.32 -9.57
C GLU A 278 -18.48 5.86 -9.96
N SER A 279 -17.50 5.15 -10.53
CA SER A 279 -17.71 3.77 -10.96
C SER A 279 -17.82 2.81 -9.79
N LEU A 280 -17.08 3.05 -8.70
CA LEU A 280 -17.29 2.32 -7.45
C LEU A 280 -18.65 2.66 -6.82
N ALA A 281 -19.03 3.94 -6.77
CA ALA A 281 -20.29 4.40 -6.18
C ALA A 281 -21.54 3.82 -6.87
N ARG A 282 -21.49 3.66 -8.20
CA ARG A 282 -22.58 3.09 -8.99
C ARG A 282 -22.67 1.57 -8.91
N SER A 283 -21.67 0.91 -8.31
CA SER A 283 -21.67 -0.54 -8.18
C SER A 283 -22.80 -1.02 -7.27
N LYS A 284 -23.53 -2.04 -7.72
CA LYS A 284 -24.56 -2.73 -6.90
C LYS A 284 -23.98 -3.82 -6.00
N SER A 285 -22.73 -4.20 -6.25
CA SER A 285 -21.99 -5.21 -5.51
C SER A 285 -20.87 -4.54 -4.72
N PRO A 286 -20.53 -5.03 -3.51
CA PRO A 286 -19.43 -4.47 -2.72
C PRO A 286 -18.15 -4.40 -3.54
N THR A 287 -17.41 -3.30 -3.42
CA THR A 287 -16.17 -3.04 -4.16
C THR A 287 -14.92 -3.18 -3.31
N ASP A 288 -15.11 -3.44 -2.02
CA ASP A 288 -14.12 -3.37 -0.97
C ASP A 288 -14.21 -4.61 -0.09
N LEU A 289 -13.10 -4.92 0.59
CA LEU A 289 -13.02 -5.99 1.56
C LEU A 289 -13.63 -5.54 2.89
N ILE A 290 -14.42 -6.42 3.51
CA ILE A 290 -15.21 -6.11 4.71
C ILE A 290 -14.36 -5.60 5.89
N TYR A 291 -13.14 -6.10 6.04
CA TYR A 291 -12.31 -5.84 7.24
C TYR A 291 -11.10 -4.94 7.02
N ASP A 292 -10.71 -4.70 5.76
CA ASP A 292 -9.52 -3.92 5.42
C ASP A 292 -9.84 -2.72 4.52
N GLN A 293 -11.07 -2.63 4.00
CA GLN A 293 -11.53 -1.56 3.11
C GLN A 293 -10.72 -1.37 1.81
N HIS A 294 -9.68 -2.18 1.56
CA HIS A 294 -9.04 -2.30 0.25
C HIS A 294 -10.02 -2.79 -0.80
N TRP A 295 -9.76 -2.43 -2.06
CA TRP A 295 -10.55 -2.93 -3.18
C TRP A 295 -10.50 -4.46 -3.27
N ASN A 296 -11.68 -5.06 -3.36
CA ASN A 296 -11.83 -6.46 -3.71
C ASN A 296 -11.66 -6.67 -5.23
N ASP A 297 -11.73 -7.91 -5.69
CA ASP A 297 -11.57 -8.25 -7.12
C ASP A 297 -12.52 -7.47 -8.04
N HIS A 298 -13.79 -7.30 -7.63
CA HIS A 298 -14.79 -6.53 -8.39
C HIS A 298 -14.47 -5.03 -8.41
N GLY A 299 -14.02 -4.45 -7.29
CA GLY A 299 -13.54 -3.06 -7.25
C GLY A 299 -12.35 -2.85 -8.18
N ARG A 300 -11.37 -3.75 -8.15
CA ARG A 300 -10.20 -3.71 -9.06
C ARG A 300 -10.61 -3.82 -10.52
N GLU A 301 -11.61 -4.64 -10.85
CA GLU A 301 -12.14 -4.80 -12.19
C GLU A 301 -12.76 -3.50 -12.74
N LEU A 302 -13.52 -2.78 -11.91
CA LEU A 302 -14.11 -1.49 -12.27
C LEU A 302 -13.03 -0.42 -12.51
N ILE A 303 -12.03 -0.35 -11.64
CA ILE A 303 -10.93 0.61 -11.75
C ILE A 303 -10.06 0.30 -12.97
N ALA A 304 -9.76 -0.98 -13.21
CA ALA A 304 -9.05 -1.43 -14.40
C ALA A 304 -9.76 -1.00 -15.69
N LYS A 305 -11.09 -1.02 -15.69
CA LYS A 305 -11.90 -0.56 -16.82
C LYS A 305 -11.77 0.95 -17.03
N GLU A 306 -11.83 1.77 -15.98
CA GLU A 306 -11.66 3.23 -16.12
C GLU A 306 -10.27 3.58 -16.64
N ILE A 307 -9.23 2.94 -16.11
CA ILE A 307 -7.86 3.12 -16.58
C ILE A 307 -7.71 2.68 -18.04
N ALA A 308 -8.21 1.50 -18.40
CA ALA A 308 -8.12 1.01 -19.77
C ALA A 308 -8.91 1.88 -20.76
N ASN A 309 -10.07 2.42 -20.35
CA ASN A 309 -10.83 3.36 -21.17
C ASN A 309 -10.01 4.63 -21.44
N TYR A 310 -9.36 5.18 -20.42
CA TYR A 310 -8.47 6.32 -20.56
C TYR A 310 -7.32 6.01 -21.53
N LEU A 311 -6.56 4.94 -21.28
CA LEU A 311 -5.37 4.59 -22.04
C LEU A 311 -5.64 4.20 -23.50
N ASN A 312 -6.81 3.61 -23.79
CA ASN A 312 -7.23 3.27 -25.16
C ASN A 312 -7.69 4.49 -25.98
N ASN A 313 -7.98 5.61 -25.32
CA ASN A 313 -8.32 6.88 -25.96
C ASN A 313 -7.12 7.85 -25.99
N PHE A 314 -5.99 7.42 -25.45
CA PHE A 314 -4.76 8.19 -25.32
C PHE A 314 -3.79 7.99 -26.51
N ASP A 315 -4.31 7.60 -27.68
CA ASP A 315 -3.51 7.39 -28.90
C ASP A 315 -3.77 8.47 -29.96
#